data_AF-A0AAW8AQ79-F1
#
_entry.id   AF-A0AAW8AQ79-F1
#
_cell.length_a   1.000
_cell.length_b   1.000
_cell.length_c   1.000
_cell.angle_alpha   90.00
_cell.angle_beta   90.00
_cell.angle_gamma   90.00
#
_symmetry.space_group_name_H-M   'P 1'
#
loop_
_entity.id
_entity.type
_entity.pdbx_description
1 polymer ?
#
loop_
_entity_poly.entity_id
_entity_poly.type
_entity_poly.pdbx_seq_one_letter_code
_entity_poly.pdbx_strand_id
1 'polypeptide(L)' 'MKTIEMSFLPDVKVPCDQCHGQRFNPETLGVSWRGKSIGDVLQMEVDEAVEFFASMPSIAHPLQLLKDVGLGYLT' A
#
# COMPACT_ATOMS: atom_id res chain seq x y z
N MET A 1 9.17 8.12 -0.74
CA MET A 1 9.41 9.25 -1.65
C MET A 1 10.38 10.21 -1.00
N LYS A 2 11.36 10.71 -1.75
CA LYS A 2 12.23 11.81 -1.34
C LYS A 2 11.83 13.04 -2.17
N THR A 3 11.69 14.18 -1.53
CA THR A 3 11.47 15.45 -2.23
C THR A 3 12.84 16.05 -2.54
N ILE A 4 13.08 16.40 -3.80
CA ILE A 4 14.26 17.16 -4.21
C ILE A 4 13.77 18.58 -4.43
N GLU A 5 14.28 19.51 -3.62
CA GLU A 5 13.98 20.92 -3.78
C GLU A 5 14.66 21.47 -5.02
N MET A 6 13.90 22.22 -5.82
CA MET A 6 14.36 22.79 -7.07
C MET A 6 14.30 24.32 -6.97
N SER A 7 15.38 25.01 -7.32
CA SER A 7 15.47 26.46 -7.08
C SER A 7 14.49 27.31 -7.91
N PHE A 8 13.99 26.77 -9.03
CA PHE A 8 13.15 27.51 -9.98
C PHE A 8 11.95 26.71 -10.50
N LEU A 9 11.93 25.41 -10.26
CA LEU A 9 10.86 24.50 -10.71
C LEU A 9 10.11 23.98 -9.50
N PRO A 10 8.89 23.44 -9.67
CA PRO A 10 8.24 22.69 -8.61
C PRO A 10 9.11 21.53 -8.14
N ASP A 11 9.10 21.27 -6.84
CA ASP A 11 9.83 20.16 -6.26
C ASP A 11 9.40 18.83 -6.88
N VAL A 12 10.37 17.96 -7.08
CA VAL A 12 10.12 16.63 -7.65
C VAL A 12 10.16 15.58 -6.55
N LYS A 13 9.18 14.66 -6.60
CA LYS A 13 9.16 13.48 -5.73
C LYS A 13 9.78 12.32 -6.47
N VAL A 14 10.88 11.80 -5.94
CA VAL A 14 11.54 10.61 -6.45
C VAL A 14 11.30 9.41 -5.52
N PRO A 15 11.33 8.17 -6.04
CA PRO A 15 11.36 6.98 -5.19
C PRO A 15 12.46 7.09 -4.14
N CYS A 16 12.22 6.52 -2.96
CA CYS A 16 13.24 6.49 -1.92
C CYS A 16 14.14 5.28 -2.16
N ASP A 17 15.45 5.49 -2.27
CA ASP A 17 16.42 4.43 -2.56
C ASP A 17 16.60 3.43 -1.40
N GLN A 18 16.14 3.77 -0.19
CA GLN A 18 16.26 2.90 0.99
C GLN A 18 15.09 1.94 1.15
N CYS A 19 13.86 2.44 0.96
CA CYS A 19 12.65 1.62 1.14
C CYS A 19 11.99 1.23 -0.18
N HIS A 20 12.50 1.70 -1.31
CA HIS A 20 11.97 1.43 -2.66
C HIS A 20 10.46 1.66 -2.80
N GLY A 21 9.92 2.63 -2.05
CA GLY A 21 8.50 2.94 -2.05
C GLY A 21 7.65 2.22 -0.99
N GLN A 22 8.22 1.26 -0.25
CA GLN A 22 7.52 0.51 0.81
C GLN A 22 7.22 1.34 2.06
N ARG A 23 7.91 2.48 2.28
CA ARG A 23 7.69 3.43 3.40
C ARG A 23 7.98 2.89 4.81
N PHE A 24 8.46 1.66 4.95
CA PHE A 24 8.85 1.04 6.21
C PHE A 24 10.34 0.67 6.22
N ASN A 25 10.91 0.48 7.42
CA ASN A 25 12.25 -0.05 7.60
C ASN A 25 12.27 -1.59 7.45
N PRO A 26 13.45 -2.20 7.23
CA PRO A 26 13.57 -3.65 7.06
C PRO A 26 13.03 -4.46 8.23
N GLU A 27 13.18 -3.98 9.47
CA GLU A 27 12.69 -4.67 10.67
C GLU A 27 11.16 -4.78 10.67
N THR A 28 10.45 -3.72 10.26
CA THR A 28 8.98 -3.72 10.14
C THR A 28 8.53 -4.60 8.98
N LEU A 29 9.23 -4.56 7.84
CA LEU A 29 8.93 -5.41 6.68
C LEU A 29 9.22 -6.90 6.95
N GLY A 30 10.06 -7.22 7.94
CA GLY A 30 10.31 -8.58 8.39
C GLY A 30 9.13 -9.24 9.11
N VAL A 31 8.15 -8.46 9.59
CA VAL A 31 6.93 -8.99 10.21
C VAL A 31 5.92 -9.33 9.13
N SER A 32 5.51 -10.60 9.09
CA SER A 32 4.52 -11.09 8.13
C SER A 32 3.27 -11.64 8.80
N TRP A 33 2.15 -11.50 8.11
CA TRP A 33 0.88 -12.10 8.47
C TRP A 33 0.30 -12.77 7.22
N ARG A 34 -0.07 -14.04 7.33
CA ARG A 34 -0.48 -14.89 6.19
C ARG A 34 0.51 -14.84 5.00
N GLY A 35 1.81 -14.76 5.32
CA GLY A 35 2.88 -14.74 4.31
C GLY A 35 3.09 -13.39 3.60
N LYS A 36 2.41 -12.32 4.03
CA LYS A 36 2.59 -10.96 3.49
C LYS A 36 3.07 -10.00 4.58
N SER A 37 4.03 -9.14 4.26
CA SER A 37 4.40 -7.99 5.10
C SER A 37 3.37 -6.86 4.97
N ILE A 38 3.45 -5.85 5.85
CA ILE A 38 2.58 -4.67 5.70
C ILE A 38 2.81 -3.93 4.39
N GLY A 39 4.03 -3.98 3.85
CA GLY A 39 4.37 -3.42 2.55
C GLY A 39 3.63 -4.13 1.41
N ASP A 40 3.64 -5.46 1.44
CA ASP A 40 2.91 -6.28 0.46
C ASP A 40 1.39 -6.05 0.55
N VAL A 41 0.85 -5.93 1.77
CA VAL A 41 -0.57 -5.68 2.01
C VAL A 41 -1.02 -4.34 1.41
N LEU A 42 -0.20 -3.30 1.53
CA LEU A 42 -0.49 -1.97 0.99
C LEU A 42 -0.24 -1.85 -0.51
N GLN A 43 0.28 -2.90 -1.17
CA GLN A 43 0.42 -2.97 -2.61
C GLN A 43 -0.62 -3.88 -3.27
N MET A 44 -1.49 -4.53 -2.49
CA MET A 44 -2.56 -5.35 -3.04
C MET A 44 -3.62 -4.48 -3.71
N GLU A 45 -4.18 -4.98 -4.81
CA GLU A 45 -5.41 -4.43 -5.35
C GLU A 45 -6.55 -4.63 -4.34
N VAL A 46 -7.51 -3.70 -4.31
CA VAL A 46 -8.71 -3.82 -3.46
C VAL A 46 -9.40 -5.17 -3.66
N ASP A 47 -9.46 -5.68 -4.89
CA ASP A 47 -10.02 -7.00 -5.20
C ASP A 47 -9.32 -8.15 -4.45
N GLU A 48 -7.99 -8.17 -4.45
CA GLU A 48 -7.20 -9.13 -3.67
C GLU A 48 -7.38 -8.92 -2.17
N ALA A 49 -7.41 -7.65 -1.73
CA ALA A 49 -7.55 -7.29 -0.32
C ALA A 49 -8.89 -7.74 0.27
N VAL A 50 -10.00 -7.66 -0.49
CA VAL A 50 -11.32 -8.16 -0.06
C VAL A 50 -11.24 -9.64 0.31
N GLU A 51 -10.61 -10.46 -0.54
CA GLU A 51 -10.44 -11.90 -0.29
C GLU A 51 -9.47 -12.16 0.88
N PHE A 52 -8.35 -11.44 0.90
CA PHE A 52 -7.32 -11.58 1.94
C PHE A 52 -7.86 -11.27 3.35
N PHE A 53 -8.74 -10.27 3.46
CA PHE A 53 -9.35 -9.83 4.73
C PHE A 53 -10.76 -10.42 4.98
N ALA A 54 -11.23 -11.40 4.21
CA ALA A 54 -12.60 -11.93 4.29
C ALA A 54 -13.02 -12.40 5.71
N SER A 55 -12.07 -12.84 6.54
CA SER A 55 -12.34 -13.26 7.93
C SER A 55 -12.39 -12.10 8.94
N MET A 56 -12.21 -10.85 8.51
CA MET A 56 -12.20 -9.64 9.35
C MET A 56 -13.23 -8.62 8.84
N PRO A 57 -14.48 -8.69 9.32
CA PRO A 57 -15.58 -7.88 8.79
C PRO A 57 -15.33 -6.36 8.84
N SER A 58 -14.63 -5.88 9.87
CA SER A 58 -14.30 -4.46 10.01
C SER A 58 -13.38 -3.92 8.91
N ILE A 59 -12.61 -4.79 8.25
CA ILE A 59 -11.71 -4.45 7.14
C ILE A 59 -12.36 -4.80 5.81
N ALA A 60 -12.96 -5.99 5.71
CA ALA A 60 -13.59 -6.46 4.49
C ALA A 60 -14.78 -5.59 4.06
N HIS A 61 -15.58 -5.07 4.99
CA HIS A 61 -16.77 -4.29 4.64
C HIS A 61 -16.44 -2.97 3.88
N PRO A 62 -15.52 -2.11 4.36
CA PRO A 62 -15.08 -0.95 3.58
C PRO A 62 -14.46 -1.31 2.22
N LEU A 63 -13.67 -2.39 2.15
CA LEU A 63 -13.06 -2.83 0.89
C LEU A 63 -14.11 -3.33 -0.11
N GLN A 64 -15.14 -4.02 0.37
CA GLN A 64 -16.26 -4.46 -0.46
C GLN A 64 -16.99 -3.26 -1.07
N LEU A 65 -17.20 -2.17 -0.32
CA LEU A 65 -17.83 -0.96 -0.86
C LEU A 65 -17.01 -0.35 -2.00
N LEU A 66 -15.68 -0.32 -1.87
CA LEU A 66 -14.78 0.15 -2.94
C LEU A 66 -14.89 -0.74 -4.19
N LYS A 67 -14.94 -2.06 -3.99
CA LYS A 67 -15.15 -3.02 -5.08
C LYS A 67 -16.51 -2.84 -5.76
N ASP A 68 -17.58 -2.66 -4.98
CA ASP A 68 -18.94 -2.52 -5.47
C ASP A 68 -19.14 -1.29 -6.37
N VAL A 69 -18.36 -0.22 -6.13
CA VAL A 69 -18.34 0.97 -7.00
C VAL A 69 -17.36 0.88 -8.17
N GLY A 70 -16.71 -0.28 -8.35
CA GLY A 70 -15.79 -0.54 -9.46
C GLY A 70 -14.35 -0.10 -9.24
N LEU A 71 -13.93 0.18 -8.01
CA LEU A 71 -12.55 0.59 -7.67
C LEU A 71 -11.64 -0.58 -7.26
N GLY A 72 -11.98 -1.80 -7.69
CA GLY A 72 -11.25 -3.04 -7.33
C GLY A 72 -9.76 -3.03 -7.69
N TYR A 73 -9.39 -2.31 -8.75
CA TYR A 73 -8.03 -2.25 -9.31
C TYR A 73 -7.07 -1.28 -8.60
N LEU A 74 -7.53 -0.53 -7.59
CA LEU A 74 -6.69 0.43 -6.89
C LEU A 74 -5.74 -0.26 -5.91
N THR A 75 -4.53 0.28 -5.80
CA THR A 75 -3.48 -0.08 -4.83
C THR A 75 -3.14 1.12 -3.95
#